data_AF-A0A497VL28-F1
#
_entry.id   AF-A0A497VL28-F1
#
_cell.length_a   1.000
_cell.length_b   1.000
_cell.length_c   1.000
_cell.angle_alpha   90.00
_cell.angle_beta   90.00
_cell.angle_gamma   90.00
#
_symmetry.space_group_name_H-M   'P 1'
#
loop_
_entity.id
_entity.type
_entity.pdbx_description
1 polymer ?
#
loop_
_entity_poly.entity_id
_entity_poly.type
_entity_poly.pdbx_seq_one_letter_code
_entity_poly.pdbx_strand_id
1 'polypeptide(L)'
;MDKRDLVIHYDEERGEIIFHSVPSSDTKELRSKSFDGVRPEVSYFKELSPDEAEQALGRLVFSLVDLNSNTKIGIRDYKSEADAAHSEYVADLEEKVKAGDIDATFCLSHEMHRSALSNCSSADLRRAEELLTHAVREGNEEAKDWLESTWPMLKAAAERRIARGNAV
;
A
#
# COMPACT_ATOMS: atom_id res chain seq x y z
N MET A 1 31.22 -14.25 16.85
CA MET A 1 30.01 -13.79 17.54
C MET A 1 28.84 -14.34 16.75
N ASP A 2 27.95 -15.10 17.39
CA ASP A 2 26.82 -15.68 16.67
C ASP A 2 25.85 -14.58 16.24
N LYS A 3 25.23 -14.74 15.06
CA LYS A 3 24.27 -13.78 14.53
C LYS A 3 23.10 -13.64 15.50
N ARG A 4 22.71 -12.38 15.76
CA ARG A 4 21.52 -12.05 16.55
C ARG A 4 20.53 -11.31 15.66
N ASP A 5 19.25 -11.57 15.88
CA ASP A 5 18.17 -10.82 15.29
C ASP A 5 17.64 -9.80 16.30
N LEU A 6 17.08 -8.71 15.79
CA LEU A 6 16.32 -7.73 16.56
C LEU A 6 14.84 -8.06 16.43
N VAL A 7 14.17 -8.27 17.57
CA VAL A 7 12.73 -8.41 17.65
C VAL A 7 12.18 -7.22 18.43
N ILE A 8 11.23 -6.51 17.82
CA ILE A 8 10.57 -5.36 18.42
C ILE A 8 9.19 -5.82 18.88
N HIS A 9 8.91 -5.67 20.16
CA HIS A 9 7.63 -5.98 20.76
C HIS A 9 7.03 -4.70 21.34
N TYR A 10 5.74 -4.46 21.09
CA TYR A 10 5.00 -3.41 21.76
C TYR A 10 4.10 -4.04 22.81
N ASP A 11 4.42 -3.81 24.08
CA ASP A 11 3.61 -4.18 25.23
C ASP A 11 2.48 -3.14 25.36
N GLU A 12 1.33 -3.47 24.79
CA GLU A 12 0.19 -2.55 24.75
C GLU A 12 -0.39 -2.25 26.15
N GLU A 13 -0.28 -3.18 27.10
CA GLU A 13 -0.81 -2.99 28.46
C GLU A 13 0.03 -1.97 29.22
N ARG A 14 1.35 -1.97 28.99
CA ARG A 14 2.30 -1.07 29.65
C ARG A 14 2.64 0.16 28.83
N GLY A 15 2.29 0.18 27.54
CA GLY A 15 2.66 1.24 26.60
C GLY A 15 4.16 1.29 26.32
N GLU A 16 4.85 0.14 26.33
CA GLU A 16 6.31 0.05 26.22
C GLU A 16 6.74 -0.62 24.91
N ILE A 17 7.70 -0.02 24.19
CA ILE A 17 8.37 -0.68 23.07
C ILE A 17 9.64 -1.36 23.60
N ILE A 18 9.70 -2.67 23.47
CA ILE A 18 10.78 -3.52 23.95
C ILE A 18 11.59 -4.03 22.76
N PHE A 19 12.90 -3.78 22.80
CA PHE A 19 13.86 -4.24 21.81
C PHE A 19 14.60 -5.46 22.33
N HIS A 20 14.31 -6.63 21.77
CA HIS A 20 14.99 -7.86 22.11
C HIS A 20 16.09 -8.15 21.09
N SER A 21 17.33 -8.32 21.57
CA SER A 21 18.38 -8.96 20.80
C SER A 21 18.38 -10.45 21.13
N VAL A 22 18.08 -11.31 20.16
CA VAL A 22 17.95 -12.76 20.36
C VAL A 22 18.83 -13.53 19.37
N PRO A 23 19.41 -14.69 19.72
CA PRO A 23 20.13 -15.52 18.77
C PRO A 23 19.28 -15.85 17.53
N SER A 24 19.85 -15.74 16.32
CA SER A 24 19.08 -15.97 15.07
C SER A 24 18.57 -17.41 14.93
N SER A 25 19.10 -18.35 15.71
CA SER A 25 18.59 -19.72 15.85
C SER A 25 17.17 -19.75 16.39
N ASP A 26 16.87 -18.87 17.34
CA ASP A 26 15.65 -18.89 18.14
C ASP A 26 14.47 -18.27 17.38
N THR A 27 14.78 -17.40 16.40
CA THR A 27 13.82 -16.74 15.52
C THR A 27 13.63 -17.46 14.18
N LYS A 28 14.30 -18.59 13.95
CA LYS A 28 14.28 -19.30 12.66
C LYS A 28 12.87 -19.72 12.23
N GLU A 29 12.08 -20.22 13.18
CA GLU A 29 10.73 -20.68 12.89
C GLU A 29 9.80 -19.51 12.54
N LEU A 30 9.94 -18.37 13.24
CA LEU A 30 9.20 -17.15 12.94
C LEU A 30 9.44 -16.71 11.49
N ARG A 31 10.71 -16.57 11.09
CA ARG A 31 11.07 -16.19 9.70
C ARG A 31 10.50 -17.12 8.63
N SER A 32 10.40 -18.41 8.93
CA SER A 32 9.89 -19.40 7.97
C SER A 32 8.37 -19.36 7.78
N LYS A 33 7.64 -18.78 8.74
CA LYS A 33 6.17 -18.72 8.76
C LYS A 33 5.63 -17.32 8.39
N SER A 34 6.45 -16.27 8.49
CA SER A 34 6.06 -14.90 8.18
C SER A 34 5.87 -14.67 6.68
N PHE A 35 4.60 -14.65 6.24
CA PHE A 35 4.22 -14.30 4.87
C PHE A 35 4.08 -12.78 4.66
N ASP A 36 3.67 -12.03 5.69
CA ASP A 36 3.29 -10.60 5.60
C ASP A 36 4.35 -9.60 6.10
N GLY A 37 5.63 -9.92 5.96
CA GLY A 37 6.71 -9.01 6.36
C GLY A 37 6.99 -7.93 5.32
N VAL A 38 7.19 -6.67 5.74
CA VAL A 38 7.78 -5.63 4.88
C VAL A 38 9.29 -5.89 4.75
N ARG A 39 9.80 -5.94 3.52
CA ARG A 39 11.19 -6.34 3.20
C ARG A 39 11.88 -5.25 2.37
N PRO A 40 12.14 -4.07 2.93
CA PRO A 40 12.87 -3.05 2.20
C PRO A 40 14.30 -3.53 1.97
N GLU A 41 14.81 -3.33 0.77
CA GLU A 41 16.18 -3.75 0.45
C GLU A 41 17.22 -2.85 1.11
N VAL A 42 18.36 -3.41 1.49
CA VAL A 42 19.46 -2.62 2.08
C VAL A 42 20.04 -1.61 1.08
N SER A 43 19.97 -1.92 -0.21
CA SER A 43 20.34 -1.02 -1.32
C SER A 43 19.61 0.32 -1.23
N TYR A 44 18.29 0.31 -1.02
CA TYR A 44 17.46 1.51 -0.88
C TYR A 44 18.01 2.45 0.21
N PHE A 45 18.33 1.92 1.40
CA PHE A 45 18.86 2.76 2.50
C PHE A 45 20.28 3.25 2.25
N LYS A 46 21.07 2.54 1.44
CA LYS A 46 22.44 2.96 1.09
C LYS A 46 22.48 4.12 0.11
N GLU A 47 21.37 4.39 -0.58
CA GLU A 47 21.24 5.52 -1.51
C GLU A 47 20.86 6.83 -0.78
N LEU A 48 20.43 6.74 0.48
CA LEU A 48 20.09 7.88 1.33
C LEU A 48 21.31 8.38 2.11
N SER A 49 21.25 9.61 2.62
CA SER A 49 22.20 10.03 3.65
C SER A 49 21.99 9.23 4.95
N PRO A 50 23.01 9.11 5.82
CA PRO A 50 22.88 8.36 7.07
C PRO A 50 21.68 8.79 7.92
N ASP A 51 21.49 10.10 8.12
CA ASP A 51 20.39 10.64 8.91
C ASP A 51 19.02 10.32 8.29
N GLU A 52 18.90 10.40 6.96
CA GLU A 52 17.67 10.05 6.24
C GLU A 52 17.37 8.56 6.32
N ALA A 53 18.38 7.70 6.20
CA ALA A 53 18.23 6.26 6.31
C ALA A 53 17.75 5.86 7.71
N GLU A 54 18.34 6.43 8.77
CA GLU A 54 17.94 6.19 10.16
C GLU A 54 16.52 6.68 10.43
N GLN A 55 16.17 7.88 9.96
CA GLN A 55 14.81 8.42 10.09
C GLN A 55 13.79 7.58 9.31
N ALA A 56 14.11 7.16 8.09
CA ALA A 56 13.23 6.32 7.27
C ALA A 56 12.96 4.97 7.94
N LEU A 57 14.02 4.33 8.47
CA LEU A 57 13.89 3.06 9.19
C LEU A 57 13.08 3.22 10.48
N GLY A 58 13.34 4.26 11.27
CA GLY A 58 12.59 4.55 12.49
C GLY A 58 11.11 4.79 12.20
N ARG A 59 10.79 5.58 11.17
CA ARG A 59 9.40 5.79 10.71
C ARG A 59 8.73 4.48 10.33
N LEU A 60 9.41 3.64 9.53
CA LEU A 60 8.88 2.34 9.12
C LEU A 60 8.54 1.46 10.34
N VAL A 61 9.44 1.39 11.33
CA VAL A 61 9.21 0.64 12.57
C VAL A 61 7.96 1.12 13.29
N PHE A 62 7.84 2.43 13.54
CA PHE A 62 6.67 2.98 14.25
C PHE A 62 5.37 2.77 13.48
N SER A 63 5.37 2.99 12.16
CA SER A 63 4.20 2.73 11.31
C SER A 63 3.77 1.28 11.36
N LEU A 64 4.72 0.32 11.38
CA LEU A 64 4.41 -1.11 11.45
C LEU A 64 3.87 -1.52 12.81
N VAL A 65 4.39 -0.95 13.90
CA VAL A 65 3.83 -1.20 15.24
C VAL A 65 2.41 -0.65 15.29
N ASP A 66 2.20 0.61 14.91
CA ASP A 66 0.85 1.19 14.89
C ASP A 66 -0.10 0.43 13.97
N LEU A 67 0.34 -0.04 12.80
CA LEU A 67 -0.53 -0.82 11.90
C LEU A 67 -1.05 -2.11 12.55
N ASN A 68 -0.19 -2.82 13.28
CA ASN A 68 -0.47 -4.18 13.77
C ASN A 68 -0.94 -4.26 15.23
N SER A 69 -0.88 -3.16 15.98
CA SER A 69 -1.34 -3.12 17.38
C SER A 69 -2.82 -2.79 17.52
N ASN A 70 -3.47 -3.32 18.56
CA ASN A 70 -4.86 -2.97 18.88
C ASN A 70 -4.94 -1.55 19.44
N THR A 71 -4.03 -1.25 20.38
CA THR A 71 -3.81 0.08 20.94
C THR A 71 -2.71 0.77 20.13
N LYS A 72 -3.01 1.91 19.51
CA LYS A 72 -2.01 2.66 18.73
C LYS A 72 -1.06 3.40 19.69
N ILE A 73 0.23 3.44 19.38
CA ILE A 73 1.20 4.27 20.10
C ILE A 73 0.85 5.75 19.93
N GLY A 74 0.38 6.14 18.73
CA GLY A 74 -0.15 7.48 18.48
C GLY A 74 0.93 8.57 18.46
N ILE A 75 2.19 8.20 18.16
CA ILE A 75 3.29 9.16 17.91
C ILE A 75 2.90 10.12 16.77
N ARG A 76 2.12 9.61 15.83
CA ARG A 76 1.66 10.31 14.63
C ARG A 76 0.36 9.68 14.17
N ASP A 77 -0.51 10.47 13.58
CA ASP A 77 -1.70 9.96 12.92
C ASP A 77 -1.33 9.43 11.52
N TYR A 78 -0.65 8.28 11.50
CA TYR A 78 -0.17 7.65 10.28
C TYR A 78 -1.31 7.34 9.30
N LYS A 79 -2.53 7.13 9.81
CA LYS A 79 -3.70 6.92 8.98
C LYS A 79 -4.05 8.22 8.25
N SER A 80 -4.21 9.32 8.97
CA SER A 80 -4.52 10.61 8.34
C SER A 80 -3.40 11.08 7.41
N GLU A 81 -2.13 10.84 7.74
CA GLU A 81 -1.01 11.15 6.84
C GLU A 81 -1.02 10.30 5.57
N ALA A 82 -1.29 8.99 5.69
CA ALA A 82 -1.41 8.12 4.52
C ALA A 82 -2.61 8.49 3.65
N ASP A 83 -3.75 8.83 4.27
CA ASP A 83 -4.95 9.29 3.57
C ASP A 83 -4.70 10.64 2.86
N ALA A 84 -3.96 11.56 3.48
CA ALA A 84 -3.56 12.83 2.88
C ALA A 84 -2.60 12.63 1.70
N ALA A 85 -1.52 11.85 1.88
CA ALA A 85 -0.57 11.55 0.82
C ALA A 85 -1.23 10.81 -0.36
N HIS A 86 -2.17 9.90 -0.07
CA HIS A 86 -2.96 9.23 -1.09
C HIS A 86 -3.86 10.21 -1.85
N SER A 87 -4.50 11.14 -1.15
CA SER A 87 -5.35 12.17 -1.76
C SER A 87 -4.54 13.10 -2.66
N GLU A 88 -3.34 13.51 -2.23
CA GLU A 88 -2.40 14.29 -3.04
C GLU A 88 -1.94 13.53 -4.28
N TYR A 89 -1.61 12.25 -4.14
CA TYR A 89 -1.24 11.38 -5.27
C TYR A 89 -2.37 11.27 -6.30
N VAL A 90 -3.61 11.03 -5.86
CA VAL A 90 -4.76 10.97 -6.77
C VAL A 90 -5.01 12.32 -7.46
N ALA A 91 -4.86 13.44 -6.75
CA ALA A 91 -5.01 14.77 -7.35
C ALA A 91 -3.92 15.05 -8.41
N ASP A 92 -2.68 14.67 -8.14
CA ASP A 92 -1.57 14.78 -9.11
C ASP A 92 -1.83 13.92 -10.36
N LEU A 93 -2.32 12.69 -10.18
CA LEU A 93 -2.75 11.85 -11.30
C LEU A 93 -3.85 12.52 -12.12
N GLU A 94 -4.88 13.08 -11.50
CA GLU A 94 -5.97 13.77 -12.21
C GLU A 94 -5.47 14.96 -13.05
N GLU A 95 -4.51 15.75 -12.54
CA GLU A 95 -3.91 16.84 -13.30
C GLU A 95 -3.06 16.34 -14.48
N LYS A 96 -2.27 15.27 -14.28
CA LYS A 96 -1.49 14.64 -15.35
C LYS A 96 -2.38 14.04 -16.44
N VAL A 97 -3.50 13.43 -16.07
CA VAL A 97 -4.50 12.93 -17.04
C VAL A 97 -5.08 14.08 -17.86
N LYS A 98 -5.39 15.24 -17.25
CA LYS A 98 -5.83 16.43 -18.00
C LYS A 98 -4.76 16.95 -18.96
N ALA A 99 -3.48 16.78 -18.62
CA ALA A 99 -2.35 17.13 -19.48
C ALA A 99 -2.06 16.10 -20.58
N GLY A 100 -2.77 14.97 -20.61
CA GLY A 100 -2.61 13.92 -21.62
C GLY A 100 -1.53 12.88 -21.30
N ASP A 101 -1.13 12.75 -20.03
CA ASP A 101 -0.21 11.71 -19.59
C ASP A 101 -0.91 10.34 -19.57
N ILE A 102 -0.45 9.43 -20.42
CA ILE A 102 -1.06 8.12 -20.62
C ILE A 102 -0.73 7.15 -19.48
N ASP A 103 0.48 7.24 -18.91
CA ASP A 103 0.87 6.39 -17.78
C ASP A 103 0.09 6.81 -16.53
N ALA A 104 -0.07 8.11 -16.30
CA ALA A 104 -0.95 8.61 -15.26
C ALA A 104 -2.41 8.22 -15.48
N THR A 105 -2.87 8.14 -16.74
CA THR A 105 -4.22 7.67 -17.07
C THR A 105 -4.41 6.21 -16.68
N PHE A 106 -3.42 5.36 -16.97
CA PHE A 106 -3.43 3.97 -16.54
C PHE A 106 -3.39 3.86 -15.01
N CYS A 107 -2.50 4.57 -14.32
CA CYS A 107 -2.45 4.57 -12.85
C CYS A 107 -3.77 5.04 -12.22
N LEU A 108 -4.39 6.11 -12.74
CA LEU A 108 -5.66 6.62 -12.22
C LEU A 108 -6.79 5.60 -12.38
N SER A 109 -6.76 4.76 -13.42
CA SER A 109 -7.74 3.70 -13.60
C SER A 109 -7.73 2.69 -12.44
N HIS A 110 -6.56 2.36 -11.91
CA HIS A 110 -6.40 1.48 -10.75
C HIS A 110 -6.95 2.12 -9.49
N GLU A 111 -6.69 3.41 -9.29
CA GLU A 111 -7.21 4.13 -8.11
C GLU A 111 -8.73 4.28 -8.14
N MET A 112 -9.32 4.54 -9.31
CA MET A 112 -10.77 4.53 -9.47
C MET A 112 -11.38 3.16 -9.19
N HIS A 113 -10.72 2.06 -9.62
CA HIS A 113 -11.18 0.71 -9.30
C HIS A 113 -11.09 0.40 -7.79
N ARG A 114 -10.00 0.80 -7.13
CA ARG A 114 -9.85 0.69 -5.66
C ARG A 114 -10.92 1.50 -4.92
N SER A 115 -11.20 2.72 -5.38
CA SER A 115 -12.27 3.57 -4.84
C SER A 115 -13.64 2.90 -5.00
N ALA A 116 -13.93 2.34 -6.17
CA ALA A 116 -15.17 1.62 -6.43
C ALA A 116 -15.42 0.47 -5.43
N LEU A 117 -14.38 -0.30 -5.10
CA LEU A 117 -14.47 -1.38 -4.11
C LEU A 117 -14.65 -0.86 -2.68
N SER A 118 -13.95 0.21 -2.33
CA SER A 118 -13.95 0.76 -0.97
C SER A 118 -15.28 1.45 -0.67
N ASN A 119 -15.78 2.22 -1.63
CA ASN A 119 -16.96 3.08 -1.49
C ASN A 119 -18.24 2.48 -2.07
N CYS A 120 -18.18 1.26 -2.61
CA CYS A 120 -19.27 0.64 -3.37
C CYS A 120 -19.81 1.55 -4.50
N SER A 121 -18.94 2.31 -5.16
CA SER A 121 -19.30 3.30 -6.18
C SER A 121 -19.31 2.68 -7.58
N SER A 122 -20.49 2.64 -8.21
CA SER A 122 -20.62 2.23 -9.63
C SER A 122 -20.10 3.29 -10.60
N ALA A 123 -20.10 4.56 -10.19
CA ALA A 123 -19.56 5.66 -10.97
C ALA A 123 -18.03 5.54 -11.09
N ASP A 124 -17.35 5.23 -9.98
CA ASP A 124 -15.90 5.07 -9.96
C ASP A 124 -15.48 3.84 -10.77
N LEU A 125 -16.26 2.75 -10.70
CA LEU A 125 -15.99 1.55 -11.51
C LEU A 125 -16.08 1.85 -13.00
N ARG A 126 -17.07 2.65 -13.41
CA ARG A 126 -17.21 3.08 -14.81
C ARG A 126 -16.06 3.98 -15.23
N ARG A 127 -15.69 4.95 -14.39
CA ARG A 127 -14.57 5.85 -14.67
C ARG A 127 -13.25 5.09 -14.78
N ALA A 128 -13.03 4.08 -13.94
CA ALA A 128 -11.89 3.17 -14.06
C ALA A 128 -11.83 2.50 -15.44
N GLU A 129 -12.96 1.96 -15.92
CA GLU A 129 -13.03 1.34 -17.25
C GLU A 129 -12.77 2.33 -18.39
N GLU A 130 -13.35 3.52 -18.30
CA GLU A 130 -13.17 4.58 -19.31
C GLU A 130 -11.70 5.00 -19.41
N LEU A 131 -11.02 5.21 -18.28
CA LEU A 131 -9.60 5.54 -18.21
C LEU A 131 -8.73 4.41 -18.75
N LEU A 132 -9.00 3.17 -18.35
CA LEU A 132 -8.26 2.00 -18.83
C LEU A 132 -8.40 1.84 -20.35
N THR A 133 -9.63 1.94 -20.88
CA THR A 133 -9.90 1.85 -22.31
C THR A 133 -9.25 3.00 -23.08
N HIS A 134 -9.22 4.20 -22.51
CA HIS A 134 -8.50 5.34 -23.08
C HIS A 134 -7.00 5.08 -23.17
N ALA A 135 -6.36 4.62 -22.08
CA ALA A 135 -4.94 4.32 -22.06
C ALA A 135 -4.55 3.28 -23.12
N VAL A 136 -5.38 2.24 -23.31
CA VAL A 136 -5.19 1.25 -24.39
C VAL A 136 -5.26 1.89 -25.77
N ARG A 137 -6.24 2.76 -26.00
CA ARG A 137 -6.42 3.43 -27.30
C ARG A 137 -5.24 4.33 -27.65
N GLU A 138 -4.66 5.00 -26.66
CA GLU A 138 -3.50 5.88 -26.83
C GLU A 138 -2.16 5.10 -26.83
N GLY A 139 -2.20 3.76 -26.76
CA GLY A 139 -1.03 2.90 -27.00
C GLY A 139 -0.26 2.44 -25.76
N ASN A 140 -0.87 2.47 -24.56
CA ASN A 140 -0.25 1.88 -23.38
C ASN A 140 -0.40 0.35 -23.40
N GLU A 141 0.72 -0.36 -23.61
CA GLU A 141 0.76 -1.82 -23.72
C GLU A 141 0.43 -2.53 -22.40
N GLU A 142 0.84 -1.97 -21.25
CA GLU A 142 0.51 -2.54 -19.94
C GLU A 142 -1.00 -2.46 -19.68
N ALA A 143 -1.62 -1.32 -20.00
CA ALA A 143 -3.05 -1.14 -19.94
C ALA A 143 -3.79 -2.15 -20.82
N LYS A 144 -3.23 -2.49 -21.98
CA LYS A 144 -3.83 -3.46 -22.92
C LYS A 144 -3.79 -4.86 -22.35
N ASP A 145 -2.61 -5.31 -21.90
CA ASP A 145 -2.46 -6.60 -21.23
C ASP A 145 -3.40 -6.71 -20.04
N TRP A 146 -3.52 -5.64 -19.26
CA TRP A 146 -4.39 -5.61 -18.08
C TRP A 146 -5.88 -5.64 -18.45
N LEU A 147 -6.31 -4.87 -19.45
CA LEU A 147 -7.68 -4.84 -19.97
C LEU A 147 -8.12 -6.21 -20.51
N GLU A 148 -7.22 -6.93 -21.17
CA GLU A 148 -7.52 -8.23 -21.77
C GLU A 148 -7.49 -9.37 -20.74
N SER A 149 -6.50 -9.40 -19.85
CA SER A 149 -6.24 -10.55 -18.96
C SER A 149 -6.86 -10.42 -17.57
N THR A 150 -6.90 -9.21 -17.01
CA THR A 150 -7.12 -9.02 -15.56
C THR A 150 -8.42 -8.27 -15.28
N TRP A 151 -8.73 -7.25 -16.09
CA TRP A 151 -9.89 -6.39 -15.92
C TRP A 151 -11.24 -7.13 -15.86
N PRO A 152 -11.54 -8.13 -16.72
CA PRO A 152 -12.85 -8.80 -16.70
C PRO A 152 -13.15 -9.47 -15.36
N MET A 153 -12.13 -10.09 -14.75
CA MET A 153 -12.25 -10.72 -13.44
C MET A 153 -12.45 -9.69 -12.32
N LEU A 154 -11.66 -8.61 -12.34
CA LEU A 154 -11.72 -7.57 -11.31
C LEU A 154 -13.02 -6.78 -11.36
N LYS A 155 -13.45 -6.37 -12.56
CA LYS A 155 -14.73 -5.69 -12.78
C LYS A 155 -15.90 -6.53 -12.26
N ALA A 156 -15.97 -7.80 -12.63
CA ALA A 156 -17.04 -8.69 -12.14
C ALA A 156 -17.01 -8.90 -10.62
N ALA A 157 -15.83 -8.87 -9.99
CA ALA A 157 -15.71 -8.89 -8.53
C ALA A 157 -16.22 -7.58 -7.90
N ALA A 158 -15.89 -6.44 -8.49
CA ALA A 158 -16.34 -5.13 -8.04
C ALA A 158 -17.86 -4.97 -8.17
N GLU A 159 -18.46 -5.33 -9.31
CA GLU A 159 -19.91 -5.29 -9.52
C GLU A 159 -20.66 -6.13 -8.47
N ARG A 160 -20.18 -7.34 -8.18
CA ARG A 160 -20.76 -8.19 -7.12
C ARG A 160 -20.63 -7.58 -5.73
N ARG A 161 -19.53 -6.89 -5.44
CA ARG A 161 -19.35 -6.19 -4.15
C ARG A 161 -20.30 -5.00 -4.04
N ILE A 162 -20.35 -4.16 -5.06
CA ILE A 162 -21.23 -2.98 -5.13
C ILE A 162 -22.70 -3.39 -4.97
N ALA A 163 -23.14 -4.42 -5.70
CA ALA A 163 -24.51 -4.92 -5.61
C ALA A 163 -24.87 -5.40 -4.19
N ARG A 164 -23.93 -6.01 -3.46
CA ARG A 164 -24.14 -6.41 -2.06
C ARG A 164 -24.13 -5.23 -1.10
N GLY A 165 -23.22 -4.27 -1.29
CA GLY A 165 -23.12 -3.07 -0.45
C GLY A 165 -24.35 -2.17 -0.54
N ASN A 166 -25.00 -2.11 -1.70
CA ASN A 166 -26.22 -1.32 -1.91
C ASN A 166 -27.51 -2.05 -1.47
N ALA A 167 -27.42 -3.31 -1.06
CA ALA A 167 -28.56 -4.11 -0.58
C ALA A 167 -28.74 -4.07 0.95
N VAL A 168 -27.86 -3.36 1.65
CA VAL A 168 -27.87 -3.11 3.10
C VAL A 168 -28.30 -1.66 3.35
#